data_AF-A0A923PST3-F1
#
_entry.id   AF-A0A923PST3-F1
#
_cell.length_a   1.000
_cell.length_b   1.000
_cell.length_c   1.000
_cell.angle_alpha   90.00
_cell.angle_beta   90.00
_cell.angle_gamma   90.00
#
_symmetry.space_group_name_H-M   'P 1'
#
loop_
_entity.id
_entity.type
_entity.pdbx_description
1 polymer ?
#
loop_
_entity_poly.entity_id
_entity_poly.type
_entity_poly.pdbx_seq_one_letter_code
_entity_poly.pdbx_strand_id
1 'polypeptide(L)'
;MSPPTVTVVIGWLADFFRFVWALLYWNTRKSWFQLGGRRGRSPCQNPSDSGRAFETQCEACLQWDRPARFARVCPLLVATPQGLRCSVDTPRVRPFWGRVLRYVGGSLLGLYLIGAIGIFVFLRTIGYPISIFHVTWPGLWYRVPQARSAYFFEQGNKAFAAGHVRQGLLYFENAYKFDPGNYLAGLALARNYQTTQPIISDAVYRRLYREHPGQRAATAQDWFRALLARGDFTQVAFLAAHELVTNSLHASPWMRALIFATRQTHDDQTLQTLLAGTDIHVKPWHTLLETELLLRADKTTAARVNLLRPWPLNSPPYALYYQVENLLASGENYPAFDQLGRSVGHLDDETVLALRLAAYARAGLKSQLAFEFNTLLSRPLTPPAIKILSAHLIRYPDPALFQLFYAKFERAALPLTTENAGSHFSVLCVAGVHQDRARLEDQIRRLKSLAAVSFLRLNLVADFFNNESAALRIATFLPILPVPLEVTYALLERYPGPSSRPATAAPRTP
;
A
#
# COMPACT_ATOMS: atom_id res chain seq x y z
N MET A 1 -21.43 -11.23 58.67
CA MET A 1 -21.51 -12.29 57.64
C MET A 1 -20.34 -13.23 57.85
N SER A 2 -20.59 -14.47 58.25
CA SER A 2 -19.52 -15.47 58.41
C SER A 2 -19.03 -15.94 57.04
N PRO A 3 -17.72 -16.13 56.81
CA PRO A 3 -17.22 -16.66 55.55
C PRO A 3 -17.74 -18.10 55.35
N PRO A 4 -18.13 -18.49 54.13
CA PRO A 4 -18.53 -19.87 53.85
C PRO A 4 -17.35 -20.81 54.08
N THR A 5 -17.54 -21.82 54.93
CA THR A 5 -16.52 -22.83 55.21
C THR A 5 -16.20 -23.63 53.96
N VAL A 6 -14.91 -23.91 53.75
CA VAL A 6 -14.35 -24.52 52.51
C VAL A 6 -15.04 -25.84 52.12
N THR A 7 -15.50 -26.60 53.11
CA THR A 7 -16.27 -27.85 52.93
C THR A 7 -17.59 -27.66 52.20
N VAL A 8 -18.29 -26.54 52.40
CA VAL A 8 -19.58 -26.24 51.74
C VAL A 8 -19.39 -25.98 50.25
N VAL A 9 -18.30 -25.29 49.89
CA VAL A 9 -17.97 -24.96 48.49
C VAL A 9 -17.57 -26.22 47.70
N ILE A 10 -16.77 -27.11 48.31
CA ILE A 10 -16.36 -28.38 47.70
C ILE A 10 -17.57 -29.29 47.46
N GLY A 11 -18.50 -29.39 48.42
CA GLY A 11 -19.72 -30.20 48.27
C GLY A 11 -20.61 -29.72 47.12
N TRP A 12 -20.77 -28.40 46.95
CA TRP A 12 -21.58 -27.84 45.87
C TRP A 12 -20.98 -28.08 44.48
N LEU A 13 -19.66 -27.93 44.33
CA LEU A 13 -18.97 -28.24 43.07
C LEU A 13 -19.04 -29.73 42.72
N ALA A 14 -18.84 -30.63 43.70
CA ALA A 14 -18.95 -32.06 43.50
C ALA A 14 -20.37 -32.48 43.05
N ASP A 15 -21.41 -31.89 43.64
CA ASP A 15 -22.81 -32.11 43.24
C ASP A 15 -23.12 -31.55 41.84
N PHE A 16 -22.52 -30.42 41.45
CA PHE A 16 -22.66 -29.87 40.09
C PHE A 16 -22.05 -30.82 39.03
N PHE A 17 -20.81 -31.29 39.24
CA PHE A 17 -20.18 -32.24 38.31
C PHE A 17 -20.94 -33.58 38.28
N ARG A 18 -21.41 -34.09 39.42
CA ARG A 18 -22.29 -35.28 39.47
C ARG A 18 -23.59 -35.07 38.70
N PHE A 19 -24.21 -33.89 38.79
CA PHE A 19 -25.42 -33.56 38.04
C PHE A 19 -25.19 -33.54 36.52
N VAL A 20 -24.13 -32.87 36.05
CA VAL A 20 -23.78 -32.81 34.63
C VAL A 20 -23.38 -34.20 34.10
N TRP A 21 -22.57 -34.95 34.86
CA TRP A 21 -22.20 -36.32 34.50
C TRP A 21 -23.41 -37.25 34.42
N ALA A 22 -24.30 -37.22 35.42
CA ALA A 22 -25.52 -38.02 35.43
C ALA A 22 -26.48 -37.64 34.28
N LEU A 23 -26.59 -36.35 33.94
CA LEU A 23 -27.33 -35.90 32.76
C LEU A 23 -26.77 -36.52 31.48
N LEU A 24 -25.46 -36.54 31.28
CA LEU A 24 -24.85 -37.11 30.07
C LEU A 24 -24.91 -38.65 30.07
N TYR A 25 -24.36 -39.29 31.11
CA TYR A 25 -24.24 -40.74 31.24
C TYR A 25 -25.59 -41.47 31.08
N TRP A 26 -26.62 -41.04 31.82
CA TRP A 26 -27.91 -41.71 31.76
C TRP A 26 -28.68 -41.44 30.46
N ASN A 27 -28.45 -40.31 29.80
CA ASN A 27 -29.03 -40.07 28.48
C ASN A 27 -28.37 -40.94 27.41
N THR A 28 -27.05 -41.07 27.42
CA THR A 28 -26.32 -41.95 26.50
C THR A 28 -26.74 -43.41 26.69
N ARG A 29 -26.76 -43.91 27.93
CA ARG A 29 -27.22 -45.27 28.26
C ARG A 29 -28.67 -45.52 27.82
N LYS A 30 -29.60 -44.58 28.07
CA LYS A 30 -31.01 -44.71 27.62
C LYS A 30 -31.16 -44.62 26.10
N SER A 31 -30.34 -43.82 25.43
CA SER A 31 -30.33 -43.73 23.96
C SER A 31 -29.86 -45.05 23.34
N TRP A 32 -28.79 -45.66 23.85
CA TRP A 32 -28.35 -46.99 23.41
C TRP A 32 -29.39 -48.08 23.67
N PHE A 33 -30.08 -48.07 24.82
CA PHE A 33 -31.19 -49.00 25.09
C PHE A 33 -32.34 -48.85 24.07
N GLN A 34 -32.66 -47.61 23.65
CA GLN A 34 -33.66 -47.39 22.61
C GLN A 34 -33.19 -47.82 21.22
N LEU A 35 -31.94 -47.54 20.85
CA LEU A 35 -31.34 -47.95 19.57
C LEU A 35 -31.22 -49.48 19.46
N GLY A 36 -30.94 -50.18 20.58
CA GLY A 36 -30.96 -51.64 20.68
C GLY A 36 -32.37 -52.27 20.69
N GLY A 37 -33.39 -51.56 20.21
CA GLY A 37 -34.76 -52.06 20.11
C GLY A 37 -35.47 -52.28 21.44
N ARG A 38 -34.98 -51.67 22.54
CA ARG A 38 -35.52 -51.83 23.92
C ARG A 38 -35.53 -53.27 24.42
N ARG A 39 -34.64 -54.11 23.89
CA ARG A 39 -34.46 -55.52 24.30
C ARG A 39 -33.51 -55.60 25.50
N GLY A 40 -33.79 -56.50 26.43
CA GLY A 40 -32.98 -56.72 27.64
C GLY A 40 -33.29 -55.75 28.78
N ARG A 41 -32.37 -55.65 29.75
CA ARG A 41 -32.55 -54.89 30.99
C ARG A 41 -32.50 -53.39 30.74
N SER A 42 -33.46 -52.66 31.32
CA SER A 42 -33.46 -51.20 31.35
C SER A 42 -32.24 -50.69 32.11
N PRO A 43 -31.47 -49.72 31.60
CA PRO A 43 -30.18 -49.35 32.17
C PRO A 43 -30.29 -48.62 33.52
N CYS A 44 -31.47 -48.17 33.96
CA CYS A 44 -31.63 -47.34 35.16
C CYS A 44 -32.72 -47.84 36.14
N GLN A 45 -33.34 -48.98 35.87
CA GLN A 45 -34.34 -49.61 36.73
C GLN A 45 -33.71 -50.82 37.40
N ASN A 46 -34.09 -51.10 38.65
CA ASN A 46 -33.56 -52.25 39.38
C ASN A 46 -33.90 -53.57 38.61
N PRO A 47 -32.90 -54.42 38.29
CA PRO A 47 -33.12 -55.64 37.52
C PRO A 47 -33.92 -56.73 38.25
N SER A 48 -34.15 -56.61 39.56
CA SER A 48 -34.95 -57.54 40.37
C SER A 48 -36.44 -57.16 40.47
N ASP A 49 -36.84 -55.99 39.97
CA ASP A 49 -38.22 -55.51 40.03
C ASP A 49 -39.05 -55.92 38.78
N SER A 50 -40.38 -55.79 38.88
CA SER A 50 -41.34 -56.19 37.84
C SER A 50 -41.23 -55.46 36.48
N GLY A 51 -40.49 -54.35 36.42
CA GLY A 51 -40.39 -53.49 35.24
C GLY A 51 -41.64 -52.65 34.96
N ARG A 52 -42.67 -52.72 35.81
CA ARG A 52 -43.92 -51.95 35.70
C ARG A 52 -43.80 -50.54 36.29
N ALA A 53 -44.60 -49.62 35.77
CA ALA A 53 -44.76 -48.27 36.30
C ALA A 53 -45.18 -48.30 37.78
N PHE A 54 -44.67 -47.34 38.57
CA PHE A 54 -44.89 -47.15 40.01
C PHE A 54 -44.42 -48.29 40.94
N GLU A 55 -44.26 -49.51 40.44
CA GLU A 55 -43.67 -50.64 41.17
C GLU A 55 -42.14 -50.61 41.14
N THR A 56 -41.53 -50.22 40.01
CA THR A 56 -40.07 -50.40 39.79
C THR A 56 -39.22 -49.27 40.39
N GLN A 57 -38.20 -49.61 41.17
CA GLN A 57 -37.18 -48.68 41.69
C GLN A 57 -36.21 -48.21 40.61
N CYS A 58 -35.65 -47.01 40.81
CA CYS A 58 -34.61 -46.46 39.95
C CYS A 58 -33.23 -46.62 40.61
N GLU A 59 -32.48 -47.64 40.21
CA GLU A 59 -31.13 -47.89 40.73
C GLU A 59 -30.20 -46.66 40.61
N ALA A 60 -30.37 -45.89 39.52
CA ALA A 60 -29.63 -44.67 39.26
C ALA A 60 -29.81 -43.56 40.32
N CYS A 61 -30.90 -43.56 41.12
CA CYS A 61 -31.08 -42.57 42.19
C CYS A 61 -30.45 -43.01 43.53
N LEU A 62 -30.09 -44.28 43.69
CA LEU A 62 -29.49 -44.80 44.93
C LEU A 62 -28.03 -44.35 45.11
N GLN A 63 -27.36 -44.02 44.00
CA GLN A 63 -25.97 -43.50 43.99
C GLN A 63 -25.86 -42.01 44.41
N TRP A 64 -26.95 -41.40 44.88
CA TRP A 64 -27.01 -39.99 45.28
C TRP A 64 -27.27 -39.86 46.78
N ASP A 65 -26.46 -39.04 47.47
CA ASP A 65 -26.60 -38.69 48.90
C ASP A 65 -28.04 -38.29 49.29
N ARG A 66 -28.75 -37.61 48.39
CA ARG A 66 -30.19 -37.38 48.50
C ARG A 66 -30.89 -37.84 47.22
N PRO A 67 -31.48 -39.04 47.18
CA PRO A 67 -32.10 -39.61 45.97
C PRO A 67 -33.15 -38.69 45.32
N ALA A 68 -33.87 -37.89 46.11
CA ALA A 68 -34.84 -36.90 45.61
C ALA A 68 -34.22 -35.83 44.69
N ARG A 69 -32.92 -35.52 44.82
CA ARG A 69 -32.23 -34.58 43.91
C ARG A 69 -32.12 -35.14 42.50
N PHE A 70 -32.07 -36.46 42.32
CA PHE A 70 -31.98 -37.11 41.00
C PHE A 70 -33.26 -36.91 40.15
N ALA A 71 -34.40 -36.53 40.74
CA ALA A 71 -35.59 -36.10 39.98
C ALA A 71 -35.34 -34.85 39.10
N ARG A 72 -34.31 -34.05 39.41
CA ARG A 72 -33.83 -32.96 38.54
C ARG A 72 -33.16 -33.49 37.27
N VAL A 73 -32.50 -34.65 37.35
CA VAL A 73 -31.92 -35.36 36.21
C VAL A 73 -33.05 -36.07 35.44
N CYS A 74 -33.70 -37.05 36.06
CA CYS A 74 -34.70 -37.89 35.39
C CYS A 74 -36.15 -37.42 35.70
N PRO A 75 -36.95 -37.00 34.70
CA PRO A 75 -38.34 -36.55 34.90
C PRO A 75 -39.34 -37.67 35.24
N LEU A 76 -38.93 -38.93 35.11
CA LEU A 76 -39.80 -40.11 35.24
C LEU A 76 -39.81 -40.68 36.66
N LEU A 77 -39.38 -39.89 37.66
CA LEU A 77 -39.34 -40.28 39.07
C LEU A 77 -40.52 -39.67 39.80
N VAL A 78 -41.29 -40.52 40.48
CA VAL A 78 -42.42 -40.13 41.32
C VAL A 78 -42.20 -40.68 42.73
N ALA A 79 -42.55 -39.90 43.74
CA ALA A 79 -42.56 -40.35 45.11
C ALA A 79 -43.81 -41.19 45.38
N THR A 80 -43.61 -42.41 45.89
CA THR A 80 -44.68 -43.29 46.38
C THR A 80 -44.47 -43.53 47.88
N PRO A 81 -45.45 -44.09 48.62
CA PRO A 81 -45.27 -44.48 50.02
C PRO A 81 -44.11 -45.48 50.23
N GLN A 82 -43.68 -46.16 49.17
CA GLN A 82 -42.61 -47.16 49.16
C GLN A 82 -41.29 -46.61 48.56
N GLY A 83 -41.10 -45.29 48.55
CA GLY A 83 -39.91 -44.61 48.04
C GLY A 83 -40.04 -44.03 46.63
N LEU A 84 -38.90 -43.71 46.00
CA LEU A 84 -38.88 -43.19 44.63
C LEU A 84 -38.98 -44.32 43.60
N ARG A 85 -40.00 -44.25 42.74
CA ARG A 85 -40.29 -45.27 41.73
C ARG A 85 -40.37 -44.65 40.32
N CYS A 86 -40.17 -45.47 39.31
CA CYS A 86 -40.26 -45.08 37.90
C CYS A 86 -41.73 -44.95 37.49
N SER A 87 -42.14 -43.81 36.94
CA SER A 87 -43.53 -43.53 36.54
C SER A 87 -43.96 -44.18 35.22
N VAL A 88 -43.09 -45.00 34.61
CA VAL A 88 -43.32 -45.66 33.32
C VAL A 88 -42.74 -47.06 33.33
N ASP A 89 -43.34 -47.95 32.54
CA ASP A 89 -42.84 -49.30 32.32
C ASP A 89 -41.50 -49.30 31.55
N THR A 90 -40.71 -50.34 31.72
CA THR A 90 -39.45 -50.62 30.97
C THR A 90 -39.50 -50.23 29.48
N PRO A 91 -40.47 -50.69 28.65
CA PRO A 91 -40.51 -50.34 27.23
C PRO A 91 -40.81 -48.86 26.93
N ARG A 92 -41.22 -48.06 27.93
CA ARG A 92 -41.53 -46.62 27.80
C ARG A 92 -40.42 -45.72 28.35
N VAL A 93 -39.32 -46.27 28.87
CA VAL A 93 -38.15 -45.49 29.28
C VAL A 93 -37.55 -44.74 28.08
N ARG A 94 -37.33 -43.44 28.25
CA ARG A 94 -36.80 -42.54 27.21
C ARG A 94 -35.69 -41.62 27.72
N PRO A 95 -34.73 -41.24 26.85
CA PRO A 95 -33.81 -40.15 27.13
C PRO A 95 -34.58 -38.81 27.22
N PHE A 96 -33.94 -37.86 27.88
CA PHE A 96 -34.40 -36.52 28.21
C PHE A 96 -33.35 -35.48 27.77
N TRP A 97 -32.82 -35.63 26.55
CA TRP A 97 -31.85 -34.71 25.93
C TRP A 97 -32.28 -33.24 25.99
N GLY A 98 -33.59 -32.94 25.93
CA GLY A 98 -34.11 -31.58 26.14
C GLY A 98 -33.75 -30.93 27.48
N ARG A 99 -33.55 -31.71 28.56
CA ARG A 99 -33.01 -31.20 29.83
C ARG A 99 -31.50 -30.94 29.75
N VAL A 100 -30.75 -31.77 29.02
CA VAL A 100 -29.30 -31.56 28.79
C VAL A 100 -29.09 -30.27 27.99
N LEU A 101 -29.81 -30.09 26.88
CA LEU A 101 -29.78 -28.89 26.07
C LEU A 101 -30.17 -27.64 26.87
N ARG A 102 -31.20 -27.73 27.72
CA ARG A 102 -31.63 -26.60 28.57
C ARG A 102 -30.60 -26.25 29.64
N TYR A 103 -30.11 -27.22 30.42
CA TYR A 103 -29.20 -26.93 31.54
C TYR A 103 -27.76 -26.72 31.08
N VAL A 104 -27.18 -27.66 30.33
CA VAL A 104 -25.78 -27.58 29.89
C VAL A 104 -25.65 -26.59 28.73
N GLY A 105 -26.46 -26.75 27.69
CA GLY A 105 -26.46 -25.84 26.53
C GLY A 105 -26.83 -24.40 26.92
N GLY A 106 -27.86 -24.21 27.75
CA GLY A 106 -28.23 -22.90 28.27
C GLY A 106 -27.15 -22.24 29.14
N SER A 107 -26.47 -22.99 30.00
CA SER A 107 -25.37 -22.45 30.82
C SER A 107 -24.15 -22.08 29.97
N LEU A 108 -23.77 -22.92 29.00
CA LEU A 108 -22.68 -22.63 28.07
C LEU A 108 -22.99 -21.41 27.19
N LEU A 109 -24.22 -21.31 26.67
CA LEU A 109 -24.67 -20.14 25.90
C LEU A 109 -24.68 -18.87 26.77
N GLY A 110 -25.12 -18.95 28.03
CA GLY A 110 -25.08 -17.84 28.97
C GLY A 110 -23.66 -17.34 29.25
N LEU A 111 -22.73 -18.25 29.55
CA LEU A 111 -21.31 -17.93 29.73
C LEU A 111 -20.69 -17.32 28.47
N TYR A 112 -20.99 -17.88 27.30
CA TYR A 112 -20.54 -17.36 26.01
C TYR A 112 -21.04 -15.93 25.75
N LEU A 113 -22.33 -15.68 25.96
CA LEU A 113 -22.92 -14.35 25.77
C LEU A 113 -22.36 -13.32 26.76
N ILE A 114 -22.20 -13.67 28.03
CA ILE A 114 -21.57 -12.79 29.04
C ILE A 114 -20.15 -12.42 28.62
N GLY A 115 -19.35 -13.41 28.20
CA GLY A 115 -17.98 -13.18 27.72
C GLY A 115 -17.94 -12.31 26.46
N ALA A 116 -18.79 -12.58 25.48
CA ALA A 116 -18.85 -11.81 24.24
C ALA A 116 -19.33 -10.36 24.45
N ILE A 117 -20.29 -10.14 25.35
CA ILE A 117 -20.73 -8.80 25.76
C ILE A 117 -19.59 -8.06 26.48
N GLY A 118 -18.89 -8.72 27.41
CA GLY A 118 -17.74 -8.12 28.11
C GLY A 118 -16.63 -7.68 27.16
N ILE A 119 -16.26 -8.54 26.20
CA ILE A 119 -15.27 -8.22 25.15
C ILE A 119 -15.78 -7.09 24.25
N PHE A 120 -17.05 -7.10 23.85
CA PHE A 120 -17.64 -6.03 23.04
C PHE A 120 -17.60 -4.68 23.77
N VAL A 121 -18.03 -4.62 25.03
CA VAL A 121 -17.99 -3.39 25.84
C VAL A 121 -16.57 -2.87 25.96
N PHE A 122 -15.61 -3.73 26.31
CA PHE A 122 -14.19 -3.36 26.40
C PHE A 122 -13.66 -2.76 25.09
N LEU A 123 -13.83 -3.47 23.96
CA LEU A 123 -13.39 -2.99 22.66
C LEU A 123 -14.11 -1.70 22.23
N ARG A 124 -15.39 -1.54 22.60
CA ARG A 124 -16.16 -0.32 22.30
C ARG A 124 -15.72 0.87 23.16
N THR A 125 -15.34 0.66 24.42
CA THR A 125 -14.79 1.73 25.29
C THR A 125 -13.44 2.27 24.82
N ILE A 126 -12.64 1.47 24.11
CA ILE A 126 -11.41 1.93 23.45
C ILE A 126 -11.70 2.79 22.20
N GLY A 127 -12.95 2.80 21.71
CA GLY A 127 -13.37 3.55 20.53
C GLY A 127 -13.34 2.76 19.22
N TYR A 128 -13.15 1.42 19.25
CA TYR A 128 -13.14 0.64 18.01
C TYR A 128 -14.54 0.63 17.33
N PRO A 129 -14.60 0.75 15.99
CA PRO A 129 -15.84 0.73 15.20
C PRO A 129 -16.32 -0.71 14.97
N ILE A 130 -16.66 -1.42 16.05
CA ILE A 130 -17.17 -2.80 16.02
C ILE A 130 -18.68 -2.86 16.32
N SER A 131 -19.34 -3.88 15.76
CA SER A 131 -20.69 -4.30 16.11
C SER A 131 -20.63 -5.54 17.01
N ILE A 132 -21.66 -5.77 17.84
CA ILE A 132 -21.76 -6.96 18.70
C ILE A 132 -21.63 -8.27 17.90
N PHE A 133 -22.19 -8.30 16.68
CA PHE A 133 -22.10 -9.45 15.77
C PHE A 133 -20.67 -9.78 15.32
N HIS A 134 -19.74 -8.81 15.30
CA HIS A 134 -18.32 -9.07 15.00
C HIS A 134 -17.61 -9.79 16.14
N VAL A 135 -18.17 -9.83 17.35
CA VAL A 135 -17.62 -10.53 18.53
C VAL A 135 -18.38 -11.84 18.79
N THR A 136 -19.71 -11.82 18.69
CA THR A 136 -20.57 -12.99 18.98
C THR A 136 -20.66 -14.03 17.85
N TRP A 137 -20.08 -13.77 16.67
CA TRP A 137 -20.13 -14.72 15.55
C TRP A 137 -18.73 -15.04 15.00
N PRO A 138 -18.24 -16.29 15.14
CA PRO A 138 -16.91 -16.68 14.67
C PRO A 138 -16.64 -16.38 13.19
N GLY A 139 -17.66 -16.51 12.33
CA GLY A 139 -17.55 -16.21 10.90
C GLY A 139 -17.34 -14.72 10.58
N LEU A 140 -17.41 -13.81 11.55
CA LEU A 140 -17.17 -12.37 11.38
C LEU A 140 -15.96 -11.87 12.20
N TRP A 141 -15.24 -12.75 12.90
CA TRP A 141 -14.07 -12.36 13.71
C TRP A 141 -12.96 -11.70 12.88
N TYR A 142 -12.85 -12.00 11.58
CA TYR A 142 -11.92 -11.32 10.67
C TYR A 142 -12.15 -9.80 10.56
N ARG A 143 -13.34 -9.29 10.91
CA ARG A 143 -13.64 -7.85 10.92
C ARG A 143 -13.11 -7.11 12.14
N VAL A 144 -12.78 -7.82 13.22
CA VAL A 144 -12.22 -7.21 14.43
C VAL A 144 -10.83 -6.59 14.15
N PRO A 145 -9.85 -7.26 13.53
CA PRO A 145 -8.59 -6.62 13.16
C PRO A 145 -8.77 -5.48 12.13
N GLN A 146 -9.70 -5.61 11.18
CA GLN A 146 -10.02 -4.54 10.22
C GLN A 146 -10.54 -3.28 10.93
N ALA A 147 -11.46 -3.42 11.90
CA ALA A 147 -11.95 -2.30 12.70
C ALA A 147 -10.85 -1.65 13.56
N ARG A 148 -9.90 -2.44 14.09
CA ARG A 148 -8.71 -1.92 14.79
C ARG A 148 -7.79 -1.17 13.83
N SER A 149 -7.59 -1.68 12.62
CA SER A 149 -6.81 -1.00 11.57
C SER A 149 -7.39 0.35 11.22
N ALA A 150 -8.70 0.43 10.99
CA ALA A 150 -9.41 1.69 10.71
C ALA A 150 -9.23 2.73 11.82
N TYR A 151 -9.38 2.32 13.10
CA TYR A 151 -9.14 3.18 14.25
C TYR A 151 -7.70 3.72 14.29
N PHE A 152 -6.69 2.84 14.13
CA PHE A 152 -5.29 3.27 14.13
C PHE A 152 -4.95 4.15 12.92
N PHE A 153 -5.54 3.91 11.75
CA PHE A 153 -5.37 4.78 10.59
C PHE A 153 -5.91 6.19 10.83
N GLU A 154 -7.09 6.32 11.44
CA GLU A 154 -7.68 7.62 11.82
C GLU A 154 -6.82 8.36 12.86
N GLN A 155 -6.34 7.66 13.89
CA GLN A 155 -5.43 8.24 14.89
C GLN A 155 -4.07 8.62 14.28
N GLY A 156 -3.59 7.87 13.29
CA GLY A 156 -2.42 8.21 12.48
C GLY A 156 -2.59 9.56 11.79
N ASN A 157 -3.70 9.73 11.04
CA ASN A 157 -4.02 10.99 10.36
C ASN A 157 -4.15 12.17 11.36
N LYS A 158 -4.80 11.97 12.51
CA LYS A 158 -4.89 12.98 13.58
C LYS A 158 -3.54 13.37 14.16
N ALA A 159 -2.67 12.39 14.43
CA ALA A 159 -1.31 12.65 14.92
C ALA A 159 -0.44 13.39 13.89
N PHE A 160 -0.57 13.06 12.60
CA PHE A 160 0.11 13.78 11.52
C PHE A 160 -0.40 15.23 11.37
N ALA A 161 -1.72 15.46 11.46
CA ALA A 161 -2.29 16.80 11.45
C ALA A 161 -1.84 17.65 12.64
N ALA A 162 -1.58 17.03 13.80
CA ALA A 162 -1.00 17.67 14.98
C ALA A 162 0.54 17.81 14.93
N GLY A 163 1.20 17.41 13.82
CA GLY A 163 2.67 17.45 13.67
C GLY A 163 3.44 16.35 14.41
N HIS A 164 2.75 15.41 15.08
CA HIS A 164 3.36 14.32 15.85
C HIS A 164 3.80 13.14 14.95
N VAL A 165 4.71 13.40 14.01
CA VAL A 165 5.13 12.45 12.94
C VAL A 165 5.51 11.05 13.47
N ARG A 166 6.30 10.96 14.55
CA ARG A 166 6.71 9.66 15.13
C ARG A 166 5.53 8.86 15.67
N GLN A 167 4.56 9.53 16.29
CA GLN A 167 3.36 8.89 16.83
C GLN A 167 2.43 8.44 15.69
N GLY A 168 2.25 9.28 14.67
CA GLY A 168 1.49 8.94 13.47
C GLY A 168 2.07 7.73 12.72
N LEU A 169 3.39 7.64 12.58
CA LEU A 169 4.08 6.48 12.00
C LEU A 169 3.79 5.18 12.77
N LEU A 170 3.90 5.20 14.11
CA LEU A 170 3.57 4.04 14.94
C LEU A 170 2.10 3.62 14.79
N TYR A 171 1.18 4.56 14.61
CA TYR A 171 -0.22 4.24 14.34
C TYR A 171 -0.43 3.62 12.95
N PHE A 172 0.21 4.12 11.89
CA PHE A 172 0.12 3.49 10.57
C PHE A 172 0.78 2.10 10.54
N GLU A 173 1.90 1.90 11.24
CA GLU A 173 2.54 0.58 11.36
C GLU A 173 1.61 -0.41 12.07
N ASN A 174 0.97 0.00 13.17
CA ASN A 174 -0.03 -0.82 13.85
C ASN A 174 -1.25 -1.10 12.98
N ALA A 175 -1.77 -0.09 12.25
CA ALA A 175 -2.90 -0.27 11.35
C ALA A 175 -2.61 -1.33 10.27
N TYR A 176 -1.43 -1.28 9.66
CA TYR A 176 -1.02 -2.23 8.63
C TYR A 176 -0.65 -3.62 9.19
N LYS A 177 -0.15 -3.70 10.45
CA LYS A 177 0.05 -4.98 11.15
C LYS A 177 -1.26 -5.69 11.48
N PHE A 178 -2.32 -4.94 11.85
CA PHE A 178 -3.63 -5.55 12.13
C PHE A 178 -4.36 -5.95 10.87
N ASP A 179 -4.32 -5.14 9.81
CA ASP A 179 -4.90 -5.48 8.51
C ASP A 179 -3.92 -5.16 7.37
N PRO A 180 -3.14 -6.16 6.92
CA PRO A 180 -2.30 -6.01 5.73
C PRO A 180 -3.09 -5.75 4.45
N GLY A 181 -4.39 -6.06 4.43
CA GLY A 181 -5.28 -5.75 3.31
C GLY A 181 -5.69 -4.26 3.24
N ASN A 182 -5.35 -3.45 4.25
CA ASN A 182 -5.61 -2.02 4.25
C ASN A 182 -4.57 -1.26 3.41
N TYR A 183 -4.83 -1.19 2.10
CA TYR A 183 -3.99 -0.49 1.13
C TYR A 183 -3.61 0.93 1.55
N LEU A 184 -4.56 1.72 2.07
CA LEU A 184 -4.31 3.12 2.43
C LEU A 184 -3.35 3.25 3.62
N ALA A 185 -3.48 2.38 4.63
CA ALA A 185 -2.54 2.34 5.75
C ALA A 185 -1.13 1.94 5.29
N GLY A 186 -1.00 0.93 4.44
CA GLY A 186 0.29 0.53 3.88
C GLY A 186 0.91 1.60 2.99
N LEU A 187 0.13 2.27 2.13
CA LEU A 187 0.63 3.34 1.26
C LEU A 187 1.10 4.56 2.07
N ALA A 188 0.33 4.95 3.09
CA ALA A 188 0.71 6.03 4.01
C ALA A 188 2.01 5.67 4.77
N LEU A 189 2.15 4.43 5.22
CA LEU A 189 3.36 3.94 5.88
C LEU A 189 4.58 4.00 4.93
N ALA A 190 4.45 3.48 3.69
CA ALA A 190 5.52 3.49 2.71
C ALA A 190 5.99 4.91 2.37
N ARG A 191 5.07 5.82 2.02
CA ARG A 191 5.36 7.22 1.71
C ARG A 191 6.12 7.93 2.85
N ASN A 192 5.74 7.72 4.11
CA ASN A 192 6.41 8.35 5.24
C ASN A 192 7.73 7.67 5.65
N TYR A 193 7.92 6.38 5.35
CA TYR A 193 9.19 5.68 5.54
C TYR A 193 10.23 5.94 4.44
N GLN A 194 9.84 6.48 3.28
CA GLN A 194 10.75 6.77 2.17
C GLN A 194 12.01 7.56 2.59
N THR A 195 11.88 8.57 3.45
CA THR A 195 12.99 9.42 3.89
C THR A 195 13.79 8.90 5.10
N THR A 196 13.23 7.99 5.89
CA THR A 196 13.85 7.55 7.18
C THR A 196 14.27 6.08 7.16
N GLN A 197 13.54 5.23 6.45
CA GLN A 197 13.71 3.77 6.41
C GLN A 197 13.44 3.26 4.97
N PRO A 198 14.27 3.65 3.98
CA PRO A 198 14.02 3.38 2.56
C PRO A 198 13.80 1.89 2.25
N ILE A 199 14.61 1.00 2.84
CA ILE A 199 14.50 -0.46 2.65
C ILE A 199 13.13 -0.99 3.08
N ILE A 200 12.58 -0.48 4.19
CA ILE A 200 11.28 -0.90 4.71
C ILE A 200 10.16 -0.30 3.84
N SER A 201 10.29 0.96 3.40
CA SER A 201 9.40 1.56 2.40
C SER A 201 9.32 0.70 1.12
N ASP A 202 10.45 0.26 0.57
CA ASP A 202 10.47 -0.58 -0.63
C ASP A 202 9.89 -1.98 -0.40
N ALA A 203 10.09 -2.57 0.78
CA ALA A 203 9.46 -3.82 1.16
C ALA A 203 7.92 -3.68 1.24
N VAL A 204 7.41 -2.56 1.78
CA VAL A 204 5.97 -2.26 1.83
C VAL A 204 5.42 -2.00 0.42
N TYR A 205 6.07 -1.18 -0.41
CA TYR A 205 5.63 -0.97 -1.80
C TYR A 205 5.60 -2.29 -2.60
N ARG A 206 6.66 -3.10 -2.53
CA ARG A 206 6.72 -4.42 -3.21
C ARG A 206 5.67 -5.41 -2.66
N ARG A 207 5.19 -5.22 -1.43
CA ARG A 207 4.08 -6.00 -0.85
C ARG A 207 2.74 -5.52 -1.39
N LEU A 208 2.43 -4.23 -1.27
CA LEU A 208 1.19 -3.61 -1.78
C LEU A 208 0.99 -3.90 -3.28
N TYR A 209 2.06 -3.80 -4.06
CA TYR A 209 2.09 -4.05 -5.50
C TYR A 209 1.72 -5.50 -5.89
N ARG A 210 1.99 -6.48 -5.00
CA ARG A 210 1.64 -7.89 -5.19
C ARG A 210 0.26 -8.24 -4.61
N GLU A 211 -0.09 -7.69 -3.45
CA GLU A 211 -1.32 -8.02 -2.72
C GLU A 211 -2.55 -7.23 -3.23
N HIS A 212 -2.36 -6.10 -3.91
CA HIS A 212 -3.44 -5.26 -4.44
C HIS A 212 -3.34 -5.03 -5.96
N PRO A 213 -3.63 -6.05 -6.80
CA PRO A 213 -3.51 -5.95 -8.25
C PRO A 213 -4.36 -4.81 -8.85
N GLY A 214 -5.55 -4.54 -8.31
CA GLY A 214 -6.41 -3.44 -8.74
C GLY A 214 -5.85 -2.03 -8.49
N GLN A 215 -4.85 -1.88 -7.61
CA GLN A 215 -4.15 -0.61 -7.36
C GLN A 215 -2.68 -0.65 -7.77
N ARG A 216 -2.28 -1.65 -8.56
CA ARG A 216 -0.89 -1.88 -8.99
C ARG A 216 -0.31 -0.66 -9.71
N ALA A 217 -1.02 -0.08 -10.68
CA ALA A 217 -0.55 1.06 -11.46
C ALA A 217 -0.29 2.32 -10.61
N ALA A 218 -1.20 2.66 -9.69
CA ALA A 218 -1.03 3.78 -8.76
C ALA A 218 0.16 3.54 -7.81
N THR A 219 0.27 2.32 -7.27
CA THR A 219 1.39 1.89 -6.41
C THR A 219 2.71 1.97 -7.15
N ALA A 220 2.76 1.55 -8.42
CA ALA A 220 3.94 1.63 -9.27
C ALA A 220 4.37 3.09 -9.50
N GLN A 221 3.43 3.98 -9.82
CA GLN A 221 3.72 5.41 -10.03
C GLN A 221 4.24 6.10 -8.77
N ASP A 222 3.63 5.83 -7.60
CA ASP A 222 4.11 6.35 -6.32
C ASP A 222 5.49 5.78 -5.96
N TRP A 223 5.70 4.48 -6.12
CA TRP A 223 6.97 3.83 -5.85
C TRP A 223 8.08 4.32 -6.79
N PHE A 224 7.77 4.48 -8.08
CA PHE A 224 8.67 5.07 -9.07
C PHE A 224 9.10 6.48 -8.68
N ARG A 225 8.16 7.37 -8.30
CA ARG A 225 8.49 8.72 -7.79
C ARG A 225 9.36 8.64 -6.54
N ALA A 226 9.08 7.70 -5.64
CA ALA A 226 9.85 7.50 -4.41
C ALA A 226 11.28 7.00 -4.68
N LEU A 227 11.48 6.15 -5.69
CA LEU A 227 12.79 5.65 -6.13
C LEU A 227 13.59 6.73 -6.88
N LEU A 228 12.95 7.42 -7.83
CA LEU A 228 13.54 8.53 -8.60
C LEU A 228 14.03 9.64 -7.67
N ALA A 229 13.22 10.02 -6.68
CA ALA A 229 13.60 11.01 -5.67
C ALA A 229 14.77 10.57 -4.79
N ARG A 230 15.05 9.26 -4.64
CA ARG A 230 16.22 8.75 -3.90
C ARG A 230 17.44 8.49 -4.80
N GLY A 231 17.28 8.56 -6.12
CA GLY A 231 18.33 8.18 -7.08
C GLY A 231 18.59 6.67 -7.16
N ASP A 232 17.65 5.82 -6.73
CA ASP A 232 17.77 4.35 -6.87
C ASP A 232 17.38 3.92 -8.28
N PHE A 233 18.25 4.24 -9.23
CA PHE A 233 18.02 3.99 -10.65
C PHE A 233 17.98 2.49 -10.99
N THR A 234 18.67 1.65 -10.23
CA THR A 234 18.64 0.19 -10.43
C THR A 234 17.24 -0.38 -10.18
N GLN A 235 16.58 0.01 -9.09
CA GLN A 235 15.19 -0.38 -8.85
C GLN A 235 14.21 0.30 -9.82
N VAL A 236 14.48 1.53 -10.28
CA VAL A 236 13.67 2.17 -11.35
C VAL A 236 13.72 1.35 -12.64
N ALA A 237 14.91 0.93 -13.09
CA ALA A 237 15.06 0.11 -14.29
C ALA A 237 14.30 -1.22 -14.17
N PHE A 238 14.43 -1.90 -13.03
CA PHE A 238 13.70 -3.15 -12.74
C PHE A 238 12.17 -2.95 -12.76
N LEU A 239 11.66 -1.94 -12.05
CA LEU A 239 10.23 -1.65 -11.99
C LEU A 239 9.66 -1.29 -13.36
N ALA A 240 10.38 -0.46 -14.12
CA ALA A 240 9.98 -0.03 -15.46
C ALA A 240 9.96 -1.20 -16.46
N ALA A 241 10.99 -2.05 -16.46
CA ALA A 241 11.03 -3.26 -17.30
C ALA A 241 9.86 -4.20 -17.01
N HIS A 242 9.50 -4.41 -15.73
CA HIS A 242 8.38 -5.26 -15.36
C HIS A 242 7.01 -4.66 -15.76
N GLU A 243 6.81 -3.34 -15.63
CA GLU A 243 5.58 -2.65 -16.08
C GLU A 243 5.44 -2.54 -17.61
N LEU A 244 6.54 -2.70 -18.37
CA LEU A 244 6.52 -2.83 -19.83
C LEU A 244 6.04 -4.22 -20.26
N VAL A 245 6.61 -5.29 -19.69
CA VAL A 245 6.24 -6.69 -20.02
C VAL A 245 4.77 -6.97 -19.69
N THR A 246 4.26 -6.42 -18.58
CA THR A 246 2.87 -6.65 -18.12
C THR A 246 1.80 -5.79 -18.78
N ASN A 247 2.13 -5.12 -19.91
CA ASN A 247 1.20 -4.35 -20.75
C ASN A 247 0.43 -3.24 -20.00
N SER A 248 1.15 -2.33 -19.35
CA SER A 248 0.53 -1.15 -18.77
C SER A 248 0.02 -0.18 -19.86
N LEU A 249 -1.16 0.44 -19.62
CA LEU A 249 -1.71 1.55 -20.41
C LEU A 249 -0.77 2.76 -20.52
N HIS A 250 0.33 2.77 -19.77
CA HIS A 250 1.32 3.83 -19.67
C HIS A 250 2.73 3.33 -20.04
N ALA A 251 2.83 2.40 -21.00
CA ALA A 251 4.12 1.85 -21.46
C ALA A 251 5.12 2.93 -21.92
N SER A 252 4.67 4.04 -22.51
CA SER A 252 5.55 5.17 -22.91
C SER A 252 6.31 5.82 -21.73
N PRO A 253 5.64 6.29 -20.66
CA PRO A 253 6.31 6.69 -19.42
C PRO A 253 7.28 5.66 -18.85
N TRP A 254 6.95 4.36 -18.88
CA TRP A 254 7.84 3.32 -18.36
C TRP A 254 9.08 3.09 -19.23
N MET A 255 8.95 3.11 -20.56
CA MET A 255 10.12 3.05 -21.45
C MET A 255 11.04 4.26 -21.23
N ARG A 256 10.48 5.45 -21.00
CA ARG A 256 11.27 6.64 -20.64
C ARG A 256 12.00 6.46 -19.31
N ALA A 257 11.31 5.97 -18.27
CA ALA A 257 11.91 5.69 -16.97
C ALA A 257 13.05 4.65 -17.07
N LEU A 258 12.88 3.61 -17.88
CA LEU A 258 13.88 2.57 -18.12
C LEU A 258 15.14 3.16 -18.78
N ILE A 259 14.99 3.80 -19.96
CA ILE A 259 16.11 4.39 -20.71
C ILE A 259 16.85 5.45 -19.88
N PHE A 260 16.10 6.28 -19.15
CA PHE A 260 16.68 7.25 -18.23
C PHE A 260 17.52 6.57 -17.14
N ALA A 261 16.99 5.50 -16.52
CA ALA A 261 17.68 4.79 -15.45
C ALA A 261 18.93 4.05 -15.94
N THR A 262 18.87 3.38 -17.09
CA THR A 262 20.03 2.65 -17.65
C THR A 262 21.14 3.60 -18.09
N ARG A 263 20.80 4.79 -18.59
CA ARG A 263 21.78 5.86 -18.85
C ARG A 263 22.50 6.33 -17.57
N GLN A 264 21.82 6.37 -16.42
CA GLN A 264 22.40 6.79 -15.14
C GLN A 264 23.19 5.68 -14.41
N THR A 265 22.76 4.42 -14.51
CA THR A 265 23.49 3.27 -13.90
C THR A 265 24.66 2.81 -14.76
N HIS A 266 24.62 3.09 -16.07
CA HIS A 266 25.43 2.45 -17.10
C HIS A 266 25.28 0.92 -17.18
N ASP A 267 24.16 0.36 -16.69
CA ASP A 267 23.84 -1.06 -16.79
C ASP A 267 22.87 -1.34 -17.97
N ASP A 268 23.38 -2.05 -18.98
CA ASP A 268 22.63 -2.42 -20.18
C ASP A 268 21.96 -3.81 -20.09
N GLN A 269 22.18 -4.58 -19.01
CA GLN A 269 21.69 -5.96 -18.87
C GLN A 269 20.16 -6.03 -18.99
N THR A 270 19.45 -5.05 -18.42
CA THR A 270 17.98 -4.97 -18.50
C THR A 270 17.49 -4.75 -19.93
N LEU A 271 18.17 -3.90 -20.71
CA LEU A 271 17.83 -3.63 -22.11
C LEU A 271 18.08 -4.86 -22.99
N GLN A 272 19.22 -5.53 -22.79
CA GLN A 272 19.58 -6.77 -23.50
C GLN A 272 18.60 -7.90 -23.19
N THR A 273 18.17 -8.04 -21.93
CA THR A 273 17.19 -9.05 -21.51
C THR A 273 15.83 -8.83 -22.17
N LEU A 274 15.37 -7.57 -22.26
CA LEU A 274 14.12 -7.22 -22.95
C LEU A 274 14.20 -7.47 -24.46
N LEU A 275 15.31 -7.11 -25.11
CA LEU A 275 15.51 -7.31 -26.55
C LEU A 275 15.62 -8.79 -26.95
N ALA A 276 16.17 -9.62 -26.06
CA ALA A 276 16.23 -11.08 -26.23
C ALA A 276 14.90 -11.79 -25.89
N GLY A 277 13.97 -11.09 -25.22
CA GLY A 277 12.65 -11.60 -24.87
C GLY A 277 11.73 -11.75 -26.09
N THR A 278 10.78 -12.69 -26.00
CA THR A 278 9.78 -12.94 -27.04
C THR A 278 8.41 -12.30 -26.73
N ASP A 279 8.34 -11.45 -25.70
CA ASP A 279 7.11 -10.81 -25.24
C ASP A 279 6.50 -9.86 -26.28
N ILE A 280 5.24 -10.12 -26.64
CA ILE A 280 4.50 -9.34 -27.65
C ILE A 280 4.39 -7.85 -27.30
N HIS A 281 4.40 -7.51 -26.01
CA HIS A 281 4.34 -6.12 -25.50
C HIS A 281 5.68 -5.38 -25.61
N VAL A 282 6.80 -6.10 -25.73
CA VAL A 282 8.14 -5.51 -25.92
C VAL A 282 8.40 -5.25 -27.40
N LYS A 283 7.85 -6.06 -28.31
CA LYS A 283 8.04 -5.97 -29.78
C LYS A 283 7.95 -4.55 -30.38
N PRO A 284 6.99 -3.66 -30.02
CA PRO A 284 6.92 -2.29 -30.55
C PRO A 284 8.14 -1.41 -30.22
N TRP A 285 8.96 -1.82 -29.25
CA TRP A 285 10.10 -1.09 -28.73
C TRP A 285 11.45 -1.56 -29.26
N HIS A 286 11.52 -2.67 -30.01
CA HIS A 286 12.80 -3.29 -30.41
C HIS A 286 13.74 -2.30 -31.13
N THR A 287 13.21 -1.50 -32.08
CA THR A 287 14.01 -0.49 -32.79
C THR A 287 14.60 0.57 -31.85
N LEU A 288 13.89 0.95 -30.79
CA LEU A 288 14.40 1.87 -29.76
C LEU A 288 15.50 1.20 -28.94
N LEU A 289 15.26 -0.03 -28.45
CA LEU A 289 16.22 -0.79 -27.64
C LEU A 289 17.53 -1.07 -28.41
N GLU A 290 17.43 -1.49 -29.66
CA GLU A 290 18.56 -1.64 -30.59
C GLU A 290 19.35 -0.34 -30.74
N THR A 291 18.65 0.78 -30.91
CA THR A 291 19.28 2.10 -31.12
C THR A 291 19.97 2.60 -29.84
N GLU A 292 19.36 2.45 -28.67
CA GLU A 292 19.99 2.79 -27.38
C GLU A 292 21.25 1.93 -27.18
N LEU A 293 21.17 0.62 -27.37
CA LEU A 293 22.33 -0.28 -27.22
C LEU A 293 23.48 0.08 -28.19
N LEU A 294 23.19 0.55 -29.40
CA LEU A 294 24.22 1.06 -30.32
C LEU A 294 24.85 2.37 -29.86
N LEU A 295 24.05 3.32 -29.34
CA LEU A 295 24.56 4.58 -28.76
C LEU A 295 25.42 4.30 -27.51
N ARG A 296 24.97 3.39 -26.65
CA ARG A 296 25.65 2.97 -25.41
C ARG A 296 26.98 2.24 -25.69
N ALA A 297 27.06 1.51 -26.80
CA ALA A 297 28.28 0.86 -27.28
C ALA A 297 29.20 1.77 -28.12
N ASP A 298 28.96 3.09 -28.13
CA ASP A 298 29.68 4.11 -28.93
C ASP A 298 29.71 3.85 -30.44
N LYS A 299 28.76 3.07 -30.96
CA LYS A 299 28.62 2.76 -32.39
C LYS A 299 27.83 3.85 -33.11
N THR A 300 28.30 5.09 -32.96
CA THR A 300 27.63 6.33 -33.40
C THR A 300 27.16 6.29 -34.86
N THR A 301 27.98 5.81 -35.79
CA THR A 301 27.60 5.67 -37.22
C THR A 301 26.42 4.72 -37.43
N ALA A 302 26.39 3.57 -36.74
CA ALA A 302 25.30 2.59 -36.86
C ALA A 302 24.01 3.11 -36.19
N ALA A 303 24.15 3.77 -35.03
CA ALA A 303 23.03 4.44 -34.36
C ALA A 303 22.43 5.55 -35.24
N ARG A 304 23.26 6.38 -35.89
CA ARG A 304 22.84 7.43 -36.82
C ARG A 304 22.02 6.87 -37.99
N VAL A 305 22.46 5.77 -38.60
CA VAL A 305 21.70 5.08 -39.67
C VAL A 305 20.33 4.60 -39.16
N ASN A 306 20.27 4.01 -37.97
CA ASN A 306 18.99 3.59 -37.37
C ASN A 306 18.08 4.76 -36.97
N LEU A 307 18.63 5.90 -36.54
CA LEU A 307 17.86 7.10 -36.22
C LEU A 307 17.30 7.82 -37.46
N LEU A 308 18.04 7.80 -38.58
CA LEU A 308 17.62 8.43 -39.85
C LEU A 308 16.61 7.58 -40.64
N ARG A 309 16.49 6.27 -40.36
CA ARG A 309 15.45 5.44 -41.00
C ARG A 309 14.06 5.86 -40.53
N PRO A 310 13.01 5.82 -41.39
CA PRO A 310 11.65 6.01 -40.93
C PRO A 310 11.26 4.88 -39.97
N TRP A 311 10.85 5.23 -38.76
CA TRP A 311 10.29 4.28 -37.80
C TRP A 311 8.80 4.05 -38.11
N PRO A 312 8.21 2.90 -37.74
CA PRO A 312 6.81 2.62 -38.01
C PRO A 312 5.87 3.71 -37.44
N LEU A 313 4.88 4.17 -38.21
CA LEU A 313 3.93 5.20 -37.73
C LEU A 313 3.05 4.72 -36.56
N ASN A 314 2.92 3.41 -36.38
CA ASN A 314 2.27 2.79 -35.22
C ASN A 314 3.24 2.55 -34.04
N SER A 315 4.48 3.06 -34.09
CA SER A 315 5.38 3.06 -32.94
C SER A 315 4.78 3.88 -31.78
N PRO A 316 4.99 3.48 -30.51
CA PRO A 316 4.45 4.22 -29.37
C PRO A 316 4.98 5.67 -29.31
N PRO A 317 4.21 6.63 -28.75
CA PRO A 317 4.59 8.05 -28.73
C PRO A 317 6.00 8.33 -28.18
N TYR A 318 6.42 7.65 -27.11
CA TYR A 318 7.78 7.84 -26.59
C TYR A 318 8.89 7.39 -27.57
N ALA A 319 8.62 6.44 -28.48
CA ALA A 319 9.60 6.05 -29.47
C ALA A 319 9.86 7.15 -30.51
N LEU A 320 8.82 7.86 -30.92
CA LEU A 320 8.93 9.04 -31.80
C LEU A 320 9.63 10.20 -31.07
N TYR A 321 9.27 10.48 -29.82
CA TYR A 321 9.98 11.44 -28.97
C TYR A 321 11.49 11.13 -28.88
N TYR A 322 11.82 9.88 -28.56
CA TYR A 322 13.19 9.42 -28.41
C TYR A 322 13.97 9.56 -29.72
N GLN A 323 13.37 9.22 -30.87
CA GLN A 323 14.04 9.37 -32.17
C GLN A 323 14.43 10.83 -32.44
N VAL A 324 13.49 11.77 -32.24
CA VAL A 324 13.75 13.21 -32.42
C VAL A 324 14.78 13.72 -31.41
N GLU A 325 14.67 13.35 -30.13
CA GLU A 325 15.59 13.79 -29.07
C GLU A 325 17.04 13.36 -29.33
N ASN A 326 17.25 12.13 -29.83
CA ASN A 326 18.58 11.61 -30.13
C ASN A 326 19.13 12.14 -31.47
N LEU A 327 18.29 12.34 -32.50
CA LEU A 327 18.70 13.06 -33.71
C LEU A 327 19.22 14.47 -33.37
N LEU A 328 18.48 15.21 -32.54
CA LEU A 328 18.94 16.51 -32.01
C LEU A 328 20.22 16.40 -31.17
N ALA A 329 20.46 15.27 -30.49
CA ALA A 329 21.66 15.08 -29.66
C ALA A 329 22.91 14.80 -30.53
N SER A 330 22.72 14.13 -31.67
CA SER A 330 23.75 13.91 -32.69
C SER A 330 24.00 15.14 -33.59
N GLY A 331 23.29 16.25 -33.39
CA GLY A 331 23.40 17.46 -34.21
C GLY A 331 22.61 17.43 -35.53
N GLU A 332 21.79 16.39 -35.75
CA GLU A 332 20.97 16.21 -36.96
C GLU A 332 19.71 17.07 -36.94
N ASN A 333 19.90 18.39 -36.90
CA ASN A 333 18.82 19.35 -36.69
C ASN A 333 17.76 19.31 -37.81
N TYR A 334 18.14 19.24 -39.09
CA TYR A 334 17.18 19.18 -40.20
C TYR A 334 16.38 17.87 -40.23
N PRO A 335 16.99 16.66 -40.16
CA PRO A 335 16.23 15.42 -40.02
C PRO A 335 15.31 15.40 -38.79
N ALA A 336 15.74 15.97 -37.67
CA ALA A 336 14.89 16.08 -36.48
C ALA A 336 13.65 16.96 -36.70
N PHE A 337 13.76 18.09 -37.40
CA PHE A 337 12.60 18.94 -37.73
C PHE A 337 11.63 18.26 -38.70
N ASP A 338 12.13 17.58 -39.73
CA ASP A 338 11.31 16.80 -40.67
C ASP A 338 10.57 15.66 -39.94
N GLN A 339 11.27 14.89 -39.10
CA GLN A 339 10.66 13.83 -38.31
C GLN A 339 9.66 14.35 -37.26
N LEU A 340 9.93 15.51 -36.65
CA LEU A 340 8.97 16.18 -35.76
C LEU A 340 7.70 16.61 -36.51
N GLY A 341 7.85 17.15 -37.74
CA GLY A 341 6.73 17.51 -38.61
C GLY A 341 5.85 16.31 -38.99
N ARG A 342 6.48 15.16 -39.28
CA ARG A 342 5.76 13.89 -39.57
C ARG A 342 5.08 13.28 -38.34
N SER A 343 5.59 13.57 -37.14
CA SER A 343 5.07 13.05 -35.87
C SER A 343 3.93 13.88 -35.27
N VAL A 344 3.54 14.99 -35.91
CA VAL A 344 2.39 15.80 -35.50
C VAL A 344 1.11 14.94 -35.52
N GLY A 345 0.27 15.11 -34.48
CA GLY A 345 -0.95 14.31 -34.30
C GLY A 345 -0.72 12.91 -33.69
N HIS A 346 0.52 12.42 -33.64
CA HIS A 346 0.90 11.18 -32.93
C HIS A 346 1.57 11.46 -31.57
N LEU A 347 2.13 12.65 -31.42
CA LEU A 347 2.62 13.22 -30.16
C LEU A 347 1.62 14.24 -29.61
N ASP A 348 1.58 14.39 -28.29
CA ASP A 348 0.80 15.44 -27.63
C ASP A 348 1.44 16.84 -27.82
N ASP A 349 0.61 17.88 -27.79
CA ASP A 349 1.02 19.27 -28.04
C ASP A 349 2.13 19.76 -27.09
N GLU A 350 2.12 19.30 -25.83
CA GLU A 350 3.14 19.66 -24.84
C GLU A 350 4.51 19.05 -25.19
N THR A 351 4.52 17.77 -25.58
CA THR A 351 5.72 17.07 -26.05
C THR A 351 6.26 17.65 -27.36
N VAL A 352 5.38 17.95 -28.34
CA VAL A 352 5.77 18.60 -29.60
C VAL A 352 6.41 19.97 -29.33
N LEU A 353 5.81 20.77 -28.44
CA LEU A 353 6.33 22.07 -28.04
C LEU A 353 7.69 21.96 -27.35
N ALA A 354 7.84 21.02 -26.39
CA ALA A 354 9.08 20.80 -25.68
C ALA A 354 10.23 20.38 -26.62
N LEU A 355 9.95 19.46 -27.56
CA LEU A 355 10.91 19.06 -28.61
C LEU A 355 11.26 20.22 -29.54
N ARG A 356 10.29 21.05 -29.94
CA ARG A 356 10.52 22.20 -30.81
C ARG A 356 11.41 23.27 -30.15
N LEU A 357 11.15 23.60 -28.88
CA LEU A 357 11.99 24.50 -28.10
C LEU A 357 13.43 23.95 -27.96
N ALA A 358 13.57 22.66 -27.66
CA ALA A 358 14.89 22.00 -27.62
C ALA A 358 15.61 22.01 -28.98
N ALA A 359 14.88 21.82 -30.08
CA ALA A 359 15.41 21.88 -31.43
C ALA A 359 15.93 23.28 -31.80
N TYR A 360 15.16 24.34 -31.52
CA TYR A 360 15.63 25.71 -31.75
C TYR A 360 16.84 26.08 -30.88
N ALA A 361 16.87 25.65 -29.62
CA ALA A 361 18.02 25.88 -28.74
C ALA A 361 19.29 25.17 -29.25
N ARG A 362 19.21 23.88 -29.62
CA ARG A 362 20.35 23.10 -30.14
C ARG A 362 20.81 23.53 -31.53
N ALA A 363 19.88 23.98 -32.39
CA ALA A 363 20.21 24.52 -33.71
C ALA A 363 20.76 25.97 -33.67
N GLY A 364 20.80 26.62 -32.49
CA GLY A 364 21.23 28.01 -32.35
C GLY A 364 20.25 29.04 -32.92
N LEU A 365 19.01 28.63 -33.20
CA LEU A 365 17.94 29.42 -33.84
C LEU A 365 17.26 30.36 -32.84
N LYS A 366 18.03 31.32 -32.31
CA LYS A 366 17.64 32.21 -31.21
C LYS A 366 16.39 33.04 -31.48
N SER A 367 16.18 33.51 -32.71
CA SER A 367 15.00 34.33 -33.05
C SER A 367 13.72 33.49 -33.09
N GLN A 368 13.76 32.27 -33.64
CA GLN A 368 12.65 31.32 -33.61
C GLN A 368 12.34 30.86 -32.17
N LEU A 369 13.38 30.57 -31.38
CA LEU A 369 13.23 30.25 -29.95
C LEU A 369 12.54 31.38 -29.19
N ALA A 370 13.02 32.62 -29.33
CA ALA A 370 12.43 33.79 -28.68
C ALA A 370 10.99 34.05 -29.14
N PHE A 371 10.67 33.80 -30.42
CA PHE A 371 9.31 33.95 -30.94
C PHE A 371 8.32 32.95 -30.30
N GLU A 372 8.64 31.66 -30.28
CA GLU A 372 7.80 30.64 -29.61
C GLU A 372 7.70 30.91 -28.10
N PHE A 373 8.82 31.23 -27.45
CA PHE A 373 8.85 31.51 -26.02
C PHE A 373 7.96 32.72 -25.66
N ASN A 374 8.05 33.81 -26.42
CA ASN A 374 7.15 34.96 -26.26
C ASN A 374 5.69 34.63 -26.61
N THR A 375 5.44 33.75 -27.59
CA THR A 375 4.09 33.28 -27.92
C THR A 375 3.46 32.52 -26.74
N LEU A 376 4.23 31.70 -26.03
CA LEU A 376 3.78 31.06 -24.79
C LEU A 376 3.55 32.07 -23.67
N LEU A 377 4.50 33.00 -23.46
CA LEU A 377 4.36 34.07 -22.46
C LEU A 377 3.27 35.09 -22.76
N SER A 378 2.75 35.17 -23.99
CA SER A 378 1.62 36.04 -24.33
C SER A 378 0.34 35.60 -23.61
N ARG A 379 0.16 34.28 -23.43
CA ARG A 379 -1.01 33.66 -22.81
C ARG A 379 -0.96 33.79 -21.27
N PRO A 380 -2.06 33.48 -20.54
CA PRO A 380 -2.01 33.28 -19.10
C PRO A 380 -1.07 32.12 -18.74
N LEU A 381 -0.26 32.27 -17.68
CA LEU A 381 0.62 31.20 -17.23
C LEU A 381 -0.19 30.10 -16.53
N THR A 382 -0.19 28.91 -17.10
CA THR A 382 -0.77 27.70 -16.52
C THR A 382 0.31 26.79 -15.94
N PRO A 383 0.00 25.89 -14.98
CA PRO A 383 0.98 24.95 -14.44
C PRO A 383 1.71 24.10 -15.49
N PRO A 384 1.06 23.60 -16.57
CA PRO A 384 1.76 22.89 -17.65
C PRO A 384 2.71 23.78 -18.46
N ALA A 385 2.33 25.04 -18.74
CA ALA A 385 3.23 25.98 -19.42
C ALA A 385 4.46 26.27 -18.56
N ILE A 386 4.28 26.50 -17.26
CA ILE A 386 5.38 26.68 -16.29
C ILE A 386 6.29 25.44 -16.26
N LYS A 387 5.72 24.23 -16.19
CA LYS A 387 6.48 22.96 -16.24
C LYS A 387 7.39 22.90 -17.47
N ILE A 388 6.87 23.18 -18.67
CA ILE A 388 7.63 23.09 -19.93
C ILE A 388 8.71 24.17 -19.99
N LEU A 389 8.37 25.43 -19.68
CA LEU A 389 9.32 26.55 -19.68
C LEU A 389 10.44 26.33 -18.66
N SER A 390 10.12 25.88 -17.45
CA SER A 390 11.13 25.55 -16.43
C SER A 390 12.03 24.38 -16.84
N ALA A 391 11.46 23.28 -17.35
CA ALA A 391 12.25 22.13 -17.81
C ALA A 391 13.16 22.50 -19.00
N HIS A 392 12.71 23.41 -19.89
CA HIS A 392 13.52 23.95 -20.97
C HIS A 392 14.69 24.78 -20.45
N LEU A 393 14.44 25.79 -19.59
CA LEU A 393 15.49 26.66 -19.04
C LEU A 393 16.52 25.92 -18.18
N ILE A 394 16.13 24.82 -17.52
CA ILE A 394 17.07 23.96 -16.77
C ILE A 394 18.03 23.21 -17.71
N ARG A 395 17.53 22.75 -18.87
CA ARG A 395 18.34 22.05 -19.90
C ARG A 395 19.18 23.01 -20.74
N TYR A 396 18.62 24.18 -21.08
CA TYR A 396 19.22 25.21 -21.92
C TYR A 396 19.14 26.58 -21.22
N PRO A 397 20.07 26.90 -20.31
CA PRO A 397 20.02 28.16 -19.57
C PRO A 397 20.24 29.37 -20.48
N ASP A 398 19.18 30.14 -20.75
CA ASP A 398 19.24 31.46 -21.38
C ASP A 398 18.80 32.55 -20.37
N PRO A 399 19.73 33.41 -19.89
CA PRO A 399 19.40 34.45 -18.93
C PRO A 399 18.32 35.43 -19.40
N ALA A 400 18.25 35.77 -20.70
CA ALA A 400 17.26 36.70 -21.21
C ALA A 400 15.85 36.11 -21.21
N LEU A 401 15.72 34.83 -21.60
CA LEU A 401 14.44 34.12 -21.54
C LEU A 401 14.00 33.88 -20.08
N PHE A 402 14.92 33.59 -19.17
CA PHE A 402 14.62 33.49 -17.73
C PHE A 402 14.10 34.81 -17.16
N GLN A 403 14.71 35.95 -17.49
CA GLN A 403 14.25 37.27 -17.06
C GLN A 403 12.81 37.54 -17.49
N LEU A 404 12.47 37.26 -18.75
CA LEU A 404 11.10 37.42 -19.29
C LEU A 404 10.09 36.48 -18.60
N PHE A 405 10.46 35.20 -18.43
CA PHE A 405 9.63 34.20 -17.77
C PHE A 405 9.35 34.56 -16.30
N TYR A 406 10.38 34.92 -15.53
CA TYR A 406 10.23 35.28 -14.13
C TYR A 406 9.37 36.55 -13.96
N ALA A 407 9.60 37.58 -14.78
CA ALA A 407 8.78 38.79 -14.74
C ALA A 407 7.30 38.52 -15.07
N LYS A 408 6.99 37.59 -15.99
CA LYS A 408 5.61 37.15 -16.25
C LYS A 408 5.05 36.34 -15.07
N PHE A 409 5.85 35.47 -14.45
CA PHE A 409 5.45 34.66 -13.29
C PHE A 409 5.10 35.52 -12.07
N GLU A 410 5.91 36.54 -11.76
CA GLU A 410 5.61 37.47 -10.68
C GLU A 410 4.33 38.27 -10.93
N ARG A 411 4.14 38.78 -12.15
CA ARG A 411 2.91 39.50 -12.55
C ARG A 411 1.67 38.61 -12.53
N ALA A 412 1.82 37.30 -12.74
CA ALA A 412 0.71 36.34 -12.66
C ALA A 412 0.28 36.04 -11.22
N ALA A 413 1.13 36.33 -10.22
CA ALA A 413 0.83 36.24 -8.78
C ALA A 413 0.11 34.95 -8.35
N LEU A 414 0.52 33.80 -8.91
CA LEU A 414 -0.19 32.53 -8.73
C LEU A 414 -0.26 32.12 -7.25
N PRO A 415 -1.45 31.82 -6.70
CA PRO A 415 -1.59 31.46 -5.30
C PRO A 415 -0.88 30.14 -5.02
N LEU A 416 -0.11 30.08 -3.93
CA LEU A 416 0.60 28.86 -3.50
C LEU A 416 -0.40 27.88 -2.85
N THR A 417 -1.14 27.16 -3.68
CA THR A 417 -1.97 26.01 -3.31
C THR A 417 -1.17 24.71 -3.46
N THR A 418 -1.72 23.59 -2.98
CA THR A 418 -1.17 22.24 -3.25
C THR A 418 -1.04 21.94 -4.75
N GLU A 419 -1.91 22.52 -5.58
CA GLU A 419 -1.91 22.36 -7.05
C GLU A 419 -0.78 23.17 -7.70
N ASN A 420 -0.59 24.42 -7.27
CA ASN A 420 0.42 25.33 -7.82
C ASN A 420 1.81 25.19 -7.17
N ALA A 421 1.94 24.47 -6.05
CA ALA A 421 3.21 24.29 -5.35
C ALA A 421 4.33 23.83 -6.28
N GLY A 422 4.06 22.83 -7.14
CA GLY A 422 5.03 22.34 -8.11
C GLY A 422 5.51 23.40 -9.11
N SER A 423 4.68 24.39 -9.45
CA SER A 423 5.09 25.53 -10.28
C SER A 423 6.05 26.47 -9.55
N HIS A 424 5.77 26.81 -8.29
CA HIS A 424 6.68 27.63 -7.46
C HIS A 424 8.03 26.92 -7.24
N PHE A 425 8.04 25.62 -6.93
CA PHE A 425 9.28 24.83 -6.85
C PHE A 425 10.02 24.72 -8.20
N SER A 426 9.31 24.68 -9.33
CA SER A 426 9.94 24.69 -10.66
C SER A 426 10.67 26.02 -10.93
N VAL A 427 10.05 27.15 -10.61
CA VAL A 427 10.68 28.49 -10.75
C VAL A 427 11.87 28.64 -9.79
N LEU A 428 11.77 28.15 -8.55
CA LEU A 428 12.88 28.08 -7.60
C LEU A 428 14.09 27.35 -8.20
N CYS A 429 13.87 26.16 -8.76
CA CYS A 429 14.92 25.37 -9.40
C CYS A 429 15.55 26.10 -10.60
N VAL A 430 14.76 26.77 -11.45
CA VAL A 430 15.28 27.57 -12.57
C VAL A 430 16.17 28.72 -12.04
N ALA A 431 15.72 29.47 -11.04
CA ALA A 431 16.52 30.55 -10.44
C ALA A 431 17.87 30.02 -9.90
N GLY A 432 17.88 28.83 -9.31
CA GLY A 432 19.08 28.12 -8.87
C GLY A 432 20.03 27.76 -10.02
N VAL A 433 19.52 27.20 -11.13
CA VAL A 433 20.33 26.89 -12.32
C VAL A 433 20.95 28.14 -12.94
N HIS A 434 20.25 29.27 -12.90
CA HIS A 434 20.74 30.56 -13.37
C HIS A 434 21.63 31.30 -12.37
N GLN A 435 21.87 30.75 -11.17
CA GLN A 435 22.64 31.37 -10.09
C GLN A 435 22.10 32.76 -9.66
N ASP A 436 20.82 33.03 -9.88
CA ASP A 436 20.15 34.28 -9.51
C ASP A 436 19.77 34.24 -8.02
N ARG A 437 20.76 34.52 -7.16
CA ARG A 437 20.63 34.47 -5.70
C ARG A 437 19.46 35.29 -5.18
N ALA A 438 19.25 36.50 -5.71
CA ALA A 438 18.17 37.38 -5.27
C ALA A 438 16.78 36.76 -5.49
N ARG A 439 16.56 36.14 -6.66
CA ARG A 439 15.29 35.47 -6.98
C ARG A 439 15.11 34.14 -6.28
N LEU A 440 16.21 33.39 -6.09
CA LEU A 440 16.23 32.14 -5.35
C LEU A 440 15.81 32.39 -3.88
N GLU A 441 16.43 33.37 -3.22
CA GLU A 441 16.07 33.79 -1.86
C GLU A 441 14.63 34.29 -1.76
N ASP A 442 14.16 35.07 -2.75
CA ASP A 442 12.79 35.57 -2.72
C ASP A 442 11.74 34.47 -2.79
N GLN A 443 11.92 33.49 -3.69
CA GLN A 443 11.04 32.32 -3.76
C GLN A 443 11.12 31.47 -2.48
N ILE A 444 12.30 31.34 -1.85
CA ILE A 444 12.43 30.66 -0.55
C ILE A 444 11.66 31.39 0.55
N ARG A 445 11.70 32.73 0.59
CA ARG A 445 10.90 33.52 1.56
C ARG A 445 9.40 33.30 1.35
N ARG A 446 8.92 33.34 0.10
CA ARG A 446 7.50 33.07 -0.25
C ARG A 446 7.08 31.67 0.19
N LEU A 447 7.87 30.64 -0.14
CA LEU A 447 7.59 29.24 0.22
C LEU A 447 7.62 28.99 1.75
N LYS A 448 8.51 29.65 2.49
CA LYS A 448 8.57 29.54 3.96
C LYS A 448 7.39 30.21 4.66
N SER A 449 6.95 31.37 4.17
CA SER A 449 5.90 32.17 4.83
C SER A 449 4.53 31.48 4.92
N LEU A 450 4.30 30.44 4.10
CA LEU A 450 3.00 29.77 3.96
C LEU A 450 2.98 28.33 4.50
N ALA A 451 4.10 27.79 4.98
CA ALA A 451 4.20 26.42 5.47
C ALA A 451 4.93 26.35 6.82
N ALA A 452 4.16 26.43 7.90
CA ALA A 452 4.66 26.59 9.27
C ALA A 452 5.55 25.45 9.81
N VAL A 453 5.68 24.30 9.12
CA VAL A 453 6.36 23.11 9.66
C VAL A 453 7.28 22.38 8.66
N SER A 454 6.98 22.37 7.35
CA SER A 454 7.53 21.35 6.43
C SER A 454 8.84 21.73 5.69
N PHE A 455 9.23 23.01 5.65
CA PHE A 455 10.25 23.50 4.70
C PHE A 455 11.56 23.99 5.34
N LEU A 456 11.88 23.51 6.54
CA LEU A 456 13.14 23.77 7.26
C LEU A 456 14.41 23.41 6.46
N ARG A 457 14.29 22.59 5.40
CA ARG A 457 15.39 22.14 4.54
C ARG A 457 15.54 22.89 3.21
N LEU A 458 14.74 23.92 2.92
CA LEU A 458 14.89 24.69 1.66
C LEU A 458 16.19 25.49 1.57
N ASN A 459 16.82 25.82 2.70
CA ASN A 459 18.16 26.41 2.68
C ASN A 459 19.16 25.46 2.02
N LEU A 460 19.13 24.16 2.34
CA LEU A 460 20.03 23.15 1.76
C LEU A 460 19.91 23.04 0.23
N VAL A 461 18.75 23.42 -0.34
CA VAL A 461 18.54 23.51 -1.79
C VAL A 461 19.22 24.75 -2.37
N ALA A 462 19.17 25.89 -1.67
CA ALA A 462 19.95 27.07 -2.06
C ALA A 462 21.45 26.81 -1.96
N ASP A 463 21.89 26.22 -0.86
CA ASP A 463 23.29 25.84 -0.62
C ASP A 463 23.80 24.93 -1.75
N PHE A 464 22.97 24.01 -2.27
CA PHE A 464 23.29 23.20 -3.44
C PHE A 464 23.50 24.05 -4.71
N PHE A 465 22.55 24.90 -5.07
CA PHE A 465 22.66 25.73 -6.28
C PHE A 465 23.77 26.80 -6.20
N ASN A 466 24.12 27.24 -4.98
CA ASN A 466 25.23 28.15 -4.72
C ASN A 466 26.62 27.47 -4.73
N ASN A 467 26.71 26.14 -4.86
CA ASN A 467 27.92 25.33 -4.65
C ASN A 467 28.49 25.39 -3.21
N GLU A 468 27.64 25.70 -2.23
CA GLU A 468 27.98 25.80 -0.80
C GLU A 468 27.64 24.49 -0.04
N SER A 469 26.94 23.54 -0.68
CA SER A 469 26.57 22.23 -0.14
C SER A 469 27.65 21.16 -0.37
N ALA A 470 27.89 20.33 0.65
CA ALA A 470 28.75 19.14 0.55
C ALA A 470 28.14 18.00 -0.31
N ALA A 471 26.86 18.08 -0.68
CA ALA A 471 26.19 17.04 -1.46
C ALA A 471 26.31 17.30 -2.97
N LEU A 472 27.15 16.50 -3.65
CA LEU A 472 27.44 16.60 -5.09
C LEU A 472 26.30 16.16 -6.04
N ARG A 473 25.07 15.95 -5.54
CA ARG A 473 23.95 15.34 -6.29
C ARG A 473 22.61 15.98 -5.97
N ILE A 474 21.90 16.47 -7.00
CA ILE A 474 20.54 17.00 -6.85
C ILE A 474 19.55 15.94 -6.34
N ALA A 475 19.82 14.66 -6.63
CA ALA A 475 19.02 13.53 -6.15
C ALA A 475 18.85 13.50 -4.62
N THR A 476 19.81 14.02 -3.84
CA THR A 476 19.69 14.13 -2.38
C THR A 476 18.58 15.11 -1.94
N PHE A 477 18.21 16.07 -2.79
CA PHE A 477 17.25 17.13 -2.50
C PHE A 477 15.87 16.93 -3.13
N LEU A 478 15.76 16.09 -4.16
CA LEU A 478 14.48 15.75 -4.80
C LEU A 478 13.36 15.28 -3.85
N PRO A 479 13.60 14.53 -2.74
CA PRO A 479 12.53 14.17 -1.81
C PRO A 479 11.89 15.36 -1.07
N ILE A 480 12.56 16.51 -1.09
CA ILE A 480 12.15 17.75 -0.42
C ILE A 480 11.45 18.70 -1.42
N LEU A 481 11.64 18.47 -2.73
CA LEU A 481 11.16 19.31 -3.82
C LEU A 481 10.01 18.60 -4.57
N PRO A 482 8.73 18.93 -4.33
CA PRO A 482 7.60 18.37 -5.06
C PRO A 482 7.47 19.03 -6.46
N VAL A 483 8.49 18.85 -7.30
CA VAL A 483 8.53 19.34 -8.68
C VAL A 483 7.84 18.37 -9.66
N PRO A 484 7.31 18.86 -10.79
CA PRO A 484 6.80 18.00 -11.87
C PRO A 484 7.89 17.08 -12.44
N LEU A 485 7.49 15.90 -12.93
CA LEU A 485 8.41 14.86 -13.41
C LEU A 485 9.38 15.35 -14.52
N GLU A 486 8.93 16.22 -15.42
CA GLU A 486 9.78 16.82 -16.46
C GLU A 486 10.93 17.67 -15.89
N VAL A 487 10.64 18.41 -14.82
CA VAL A 487 11.61 19.24 -14.10
C VAL A 487 12.57 18.34 -13.32
N THR A 488 12.08 17.24 -12.75
CA THR A 488 12.92 16.20 -12.11
C THR A 488 13.92 15.60 -13.09
N TYR A 489 13.48 15.20 -14.29
CA TYR A 489 14.36 14.67 -15.33
C TYR A 489 15.39 15.72 -15.78
N ALA A 490 14.94 16.94 -16.10
CA ALA A 490 15.83 18.04 -16.49
C ALA A 490 16.92 18.34 -15.43
N LEU A 491 16.57 18.32 -14.14
CA LEU A 491 17.52 18.50 -13.05
C LEU A 491 18.53 17.37 -12.94
N LEU A 492 18.09 16.11 -13.06
CA LEU A 492 18.99 14.94 -13.00
C LEU A 492 19.89 14.81 -14.24
N GLU A 493 19.42 15.22 -15.41
CA GLU A 493 20.21 15.35 -16.64
C GLU A 493 21.30 16.43 -16.48
N ARG A 494 20.96 17.56 -15.84
CA ARG A 494 21.88 18.69 -15.63
C ARG A 494 22.89 18.45 -14.51
N TYR A 495 22.51 17.72 -13.45
CA TYR A 495 23.33 17.47 -12.25
C TYR A 495 23.36 15.97 -11.84
N PRO A 496 23.88 15.06 -12.68
CA PRO A 496 23.88 13.61 -12.39
C PRO A 496 24.76 13.24 -11.18
N GLY A 497 25.96 13.82 -11.10
CA GLY A 497 26.95 13.63 -10.01
C GLY A 497 27.45 12.18 -9.81
N PRO A 498 28.50 11.96 -8.99
CA PRO A 498 29.07 10.64 -8.77
C PRO A 498 29.86 10.12 -10.00
N SER A 499 29.64 8.91 -10.50
CA SER A 499 28.55 7.97 -10.20
C SER A 499 28.73 7.15 -8.91
N SER A 500 27.62 6.78 -8.26
CA SER A 500 27.61 5.83 -7.13
C SER A 500 27.83 4.41 -7.62
N ARG A 501 29.10 4.04 -7.84
CA ARG A 501 29.52 2.65 -7.97
C ARG A 501 28.97 1.87 -6.77
N PRO A 502 28.26 0.73 -6.94
CA PRO A 502 27.81 -0.05 -5.80
C PRO A 502 29.03 -0.40 -4.96
N ALA A 503 28.93 -0.21 -3.64
CA ALA A 503 30.04 -0.49 -2.74
C ALA A 503 30.43 -1.97 -2.90
N THR A 504 31.61 -2.22 -3.48
CA THR A 504 32.16 -3.56 -3.59
C THR A 504 32.16 -4.14 -2.20
N ALA A 505 31.41 -5.22 -1.98
CA ALA A 505 31.38 -5.87 -0.68
C ALA A 505 32.82 -6.19 -0.30
N ALA A 506 33.32 -5.59 0.78
CA ALA A 506 34.68 -5.81 1.24
C ALA A 506 34.88 -7.33 1.39
N PRO A 507 35.95 -7.92 0.83
CA PRO A 507 36.18 -9.34 0.95
C PRO A 507 36.22 -9.65 2.45
N ARG A 508 35.34 -10.55 2.90
CA ARG A 508 35.43 -11.10 4.24
C ARG A 508 36.77 -11.81 4.34
N THR A 509 37.70 -11.22 5.08
CA THR A 509 38.90 -11.92 5.52
C THR A 509 38.48 -13.16 6.32
N PRO A 510 39.16 -14.31 6.13
CA PRO A 510 38.81 -15.57 6.77
C PRO A 510 38.93 -15.50 8.31
#